data_AF-A0A1S1GWY3-F1
#
_entry.id   AF-A0A1S1GWY3-F1
#
_cell.length_a   1.000
_cell.length_b   1.000
_cell.length_c   1.000
_cell.angle_alpha   90.00
_cell.angle_beta   90.00
_cell.angle_gamma   90.00
#
_symmetry.space_group_name_H-M   'P 1'
#
loop_
_entity.id
_entity.type
_entity.pdbx_description
1 polymer ?
#
loop_
_entity_poly.entity_id
_entity_poly.type
_entity_poly.pdbx_seq_one_letter_code
_entity_poly.pdbx_strand_id
1 'polypeptide(L)'
;MNVTGHYEEFDKSNLTKEDLISFDEIKQDIEKLKQSENKKSDENVKLEQKIKNSLSDWKDYLKDEFRPDNQPEKERLSNINDKVKSDLDAAFNYKDGAKVMSLLEPAYQRGKRDLPYGRALIIYSDDDIVDNAKNFFDSSDENEKLAHFILDKNIELSEEIMSDDFVELLKLDKEYLDAYFN
;
A
#
# COMPACT_ATOMS: atom_id res chain seq x y z
N MET A 1 6.24 27.63 17.85
CA MET A 1 6.69 26.90 16.64
C MET A 1 5.48 26.16 16.11
N ASN A 2 5.00 26.53 14.92
CA ASN A 2 3.89 25.82 14.28
C ASN A 2 4.40 24.46 13.83
N VAL A 3 3.89 23.40 14.46
CA VAL A 3 4.06 22.00 14.03
C VAL A 3 3.00 21.73 12.97
N THR A 4 3.07 22.46 11.85
CA THR A 4 2.18 22.26 10.69
C THR A 4 2.95 21.37 9.72
N GLY A 5 2.69 20.07 9.77
CA GLY A 5 3.29 19.07 8.88
C GLY A 5 3.30 17.63 9.42
N HIS A 6 3.22 17.43 10.74
CA HIS A 6 3.29 16.07 11.34
C HIS A 6 1.99 15.25 11.26
N TYR A 7 0.94 15.76 10.59
CA TYR A 7 -0.41 15.20 10.66
C TYR A 7 -1.19 15.14 9.33
N GLU A 8 -0.65 15.65 8.21
CA GLU A 8 -1.40 15.74 6.95
C GLU A 8 -1.80 14.34 6.42
N GLU A 9 -0.98 13.32 6.69
CA GLU A 9 -1.25 11.92 6.35
C GLU A 9 -2.43 11.30 7.15
N PHE A 10 -2.94 12.01 8.16
CA PHE A 10 -4.12 11.64 8.95
C PHE A 10 -5.36 12.44 8.55
N ASP A 11 -5.23 13.37 7.61
CA ASP A 11 -6.36 14.14 7.12
C ASP A 11 -7.12 13.31 6.08
N LYS A 12 -8.43 13.52 5.98
CA LYS A 12 -9.26 12.77 5.03
C LYS A 12 -8.92 13.17 3.60
N SER A 13 -8.97 12.22 2.68
CA SER A 13 -8.67 12.40 1.26
C SER A 13 -9.64 13.37 0.56
N ASN A 14 -10.84 13.54 1.12
CA ASN A 14 -11.99 14.24 0.52
C ASN A 14 -12.55 13.55 -0.74
N LEU A 15 -12.11 12.33 -1.05
CA LEU A 15 -12.70 11.52 -2.10
C LEU A 15 -14.10 11.06 -1.67
N THR A 16 -15.02 11.05 -2.62
CA THR A 16 -16.34 10.46 -2.48
C THR A 16 -16.43 9.21 -3.34
N LYS A 17 -17.39 8.32 -3.05
CA LYS A 17 -17.56 7.08 -3.82
C LYS A 17 -17.87 7.36 -5.29
N GLU A 18 -18.52 8.49 -5.56
CA GLU A 18 -18.85 8.97 -6.91
C GLU A 18 -17.63 9.40 -7.73
N ASP A 19 -16.51 9.72 -7.08
CA ASP A 19 -15.24 10.07 -7.75
C ASP A 19 -14.49 8.80 -8.23
N LEU A 20 -14.90 7.62 -7.77
CA LEU A 20 -14.18 6.36 -7.96
C LEU A 20 -14.78 5.52 -9.09
N ILE A 21 -13.92 4.94 -9.91
CA ILE A 21 -14.34 3.91 -10.88
C ILE A 21 -14.69 2.60 -10.17
N SER A 22 -15.47 1.73 -10.79
CA SER A 22 -15.84 0.46 -10.17
C SER A 22 -14.66 -0.52 -10.07
N PHE A 23 -14.68 -1.43 -9.08
CA PHE A 23 -13.71 -2.54 -8.99
C PHE A 23 -13.70 -3.41 -10.25
N ASP A 24 -14.86 -3.59 -10.89
CA ASP A 24 -14.97 -4.36 -12.13
C ASP A 24 -14.24 -3.67 -13.29
N GLU A 25 -14.26 -2.34 -13.36
CA GLU A 25 -13.46 -1.59 -14.35
C GLU A 25 -11.96 -1.74 -14.09
N ILE A 26 -11.52 -1.69 -12.82
CA ILE A 26 -10.12 -1.93 -12.46
C ILE A 26 -9.69 -3.34 -12.88
N LYS A 27 -10.49 -4.37 -12.56
CA LYS A 27 -10.28 -5.77 -12.98
C LYS A 27 -10.12 -5.89 -14.50
N GLN A 28 -11.00 -5.24 -15.27
CA GLN A 28 -10.94 -5.25 -16.73
C GLN A 28 -9.67 -4.58 -17.27
N ASP A 29 -9.23 -3.48 -16.66
CA ASP A 29 -8.04 -2.77 -17.08
C ASP A 29 -6.76 -3.57 -16.75
N ILE A 30 -6.71 -4.24 -15.60
CA ILE A 30 -5.64 -5.20 -15.26
C ILE A 30 -5.59 -6.33 -16.27
N GLU A 31 -6.74 -6.91 -16.65
CA GLU A 31 -6.78 -8.00 -17.63
C GLU A 31 -6.29 -7.56 -19.02
N LYS A 32 -6.65 -6.34 -19.46
CA LYS A 32 -6.11 -5.75 -20.69
C LYS A 32 -4.59 -5.60 -20.62
N LEU A 33 -4.06 -5.17 -19.47
CA LEU A 33 -2.62 -5.04 -19.27
C LEU A 33 -1.91 -6.40 -19.30
N LYS A 34 -2.50 -7.45 -18.72
CA LYS A 34 -1.99 -8.84 -18.76
C LYS A 34 -1.90 -9.37 -20.20
N GLN A 35 -2.89 -9.07 -21.03
CA GLN A 35 -2.97 -9.55 -22.42
C GLN A 35 -2.10 -8.76 -23.42
N SER A 36 -1.43 -7.70 -22.97
CA SER A 36 -0.74 -6.78 -23.87
C SER A 36 0.67 -7.27 -24.26
N GLU A 37 0.92 -7.38 -25.57
CA GLU A 37 2.19 -7.91 -26.10
C GLU A 37 3.38 -6.93 -25.97
N ASN A 38 3.12 -5.61 -25.92
CA ASN A 38 4.17 -4.59 -25.82
C ASN A 38 3.95 -3.64 -24.65
N LYS A 39 4.32 -4.08 -23.44
CA LYS A 39 4.18 -3.33 -22.18
C LYS A 39 4.69 -1.89 -22.21
N LYS A 40 5.67 -1.58 -23.09
CA LYS A 40 6.28 -0.24 -23.21
C LYS A 40 5.58 0.70 -24.19
N SER A 41 4.45 0.30 -24.78
CA SER A 41 3.67 1.20 -25.63
C SER A 41 3.07 2.35 -24.83
N ASP A 42 2.90 3.51 -25.46
CA ASP A 42 2.27 4.69 -24.82
C ASP A 42 0.86 4.39 -24.28
N GLU A 43 0.15 3.47 -24.92
CA GLU A 43 -1.19 3.03 -24.48
C GLU A 43 -1.10 2.22 -23.18
N ASN A 44 -0.17 1.28 -23.08
CA ASN A 44 0.01 0.48 -21.87
C ASN A 44 0.55 1.30 -20.71
N VAL A 45 1.47 2.24 -20.96
CA VAL A 45 1.96 3.15 -19.91
C VAL A 45 0.82 3.99 -19.35
N LYS A 46 -0.10 4.47 -20.21
CA LYS A 46 -1.30 5.18 -19.74
C LYS A 46 -2.27 4.27 -18.99
N LEU A 47 -2.42 3.03 -19.43
CA LEU A 47 -3.26 2.03 -18.76
C LEU A 47 -2.72 1.69 -17.37
N GLU A 48 -1.41 1.47 -17.26
CA GLU A 48 -0.70 1.24 -16.00
C GLU A 48 -0.91 2.41 -15.02
N GLN A 49 -0.69 3.65 -15.49
CA GLN A 49 -0.92 4.84 -14.67
C GLN A 49 -2.39 4.97 -14.24
N LYS A 50 -3.34 4.63 -15.12
CA LYS A 50 -4.77 4.63 -14.79
C LYS A 50 -5.07 3.64 -13.67
N ILE A 51 -4.63 2.38 -13.81
CA ILE A 51 -4.82 1.33 -12.79
C ILE A 51 -4.21 1.79 -11.46
N LYS A 52 -2.96 2.25 -11.48
CA LYS A 52 -2.26 2.74 -10.29
C LYS A 52 -3.02 3.86 -9.58
N ASN A 53 -3.47 4.87 -10.32
CA ASN A 53 -4.24 5.97 -9.74
C ASN A 53 -5.57 5.48 -9.17
N SER A 54 -6.30 4.63 -9.89
CA SER A 54 -7.59 4.10 -9.42
C SER A 54 -7.45 3.24 -8.17
N LEU A 55 -6.40 2.42 -8.07
CA LEU A 55 -6.09 1.66 -6.85
C LEU A 55 -5.75 2.61 -5.68
N SER A 56 -4.92 3.63 -5.92
CA SER A 56 -4.56 4.63 -4.92
C SER A 56 -5.77 5.40 -4.40
N ASP A 57 -6.63 5.90 -5.30
CA ASP A 57 -7.83 6.66 -4.94
C ASP A 57 -8.78 5.81 -4.07
N TRP A 58 -8.99 4.55 -4.43
CA TRP A 58 -9.79 3.63 -3.62
C TRP A 58 -9.17 3.35 -2.25
N LYS A 59 -7.84 3.17 -2.18
CA LYS A 59 -7.16 2.94 -0.91
C LYS A 59 -7.31 4.14 0.00
N ASP A 60 -7.13 5.36 -0.53
CA ASP A 60 -7.32 6.59 0.23
C ASP A 60 -8.75 6.76 0.73
N TYR A 61 -9.74 6.54 -0.14
CA TYR A 61 -11.15 6.58 0.23
C TYR A 61 -11.50 5.58 1.35
N LEU A 62 -11.06 4.33 1.23
CA LEU A 62 -11.35 3.32 2.25
C LEU A 62 -10.55 3.54 3.55
N LYS A 63 -9.32 4.06 3.46
CA LYS A 63 -8.53 4.44 4.65
C LYS A 63 -9.20 5.58 5.43
N ASP A 64 -9.96 6.48 4.80
CA ASP A 64 -10.66 7.59 5.47
C ASP A 64 -11.66 7.14 6.55
N GLU A 65 -12.18 5.91 6.46
CA GLU A 65 -13.03 5.29 7.51
C GLU A 65 -12.24 5.00 8.80
N PHE A 66 -10.93 4.81 8.67
CA PHE A 66 -10.02 4.42 9.74
C PHE A 66 -9.08 5.57 10.16
N ARG A 67 -9.10 6.69 9.43
CA ARG A 67 -8.38 7.90 9.82
C ARG A 67 -9.04 8.52 11.06
N PRO A 68 -8.26 8.99 12.03
CA PRO A 68 -8.78 9.53 13.30
C PRO A 68 -9.59 10.82 13.10
N ASP A 69 -10.78 10.88 13.70
CA ASP A 69 -11.68 12.04 13.64
C ASP A 69 -11.37 13.12 14.70
N ASN A 70 -10.44 12.85 15.63
CA ASN A 70 -10.10 13.75 16.73
C ASN A 70 -8.58 13.92 16.91
N GLN A 71 -8.18 15.08 17.44
CA GLN A 71 -6.78 15.46 17.61
C GLN A 71 -5.98 14.52 18.54
N PRO A 72 -6.49 14.08 19.71
CA PRO A 72 -5.76 13.14 20.57
C PRO A 72 -5.43 11.80 19.88
N GLU A 73 -6.35 11.27 19.09
CA GLU A 73 -6.15 10.02 18.36
C GLU A 73 -5.20 10.22 17.18
N LYS A 74 -5.26 11.37 16.49
CA LYS A 74 -4.24 11.81 15.52
C LYS A 74 -2.84 11.80 16.12
N GLU A 75 -2.67 12.42 17.28
CA GLU A 75 -1.38 12.46 17.99
C GLU A 75 -0.89 11.06 18.38
N ARG A 76 -1.80 10.22 18.89
CA ARG A 76 -1.47 8.84 19.26
C ARG A 76 -1.00 8.03 18.05
N LEU A 77 -1.75 8.07 16.95
CA LEU A 77 -1.43 7.30 15.75
C LEU A 77 -0.21 7.88 15.03
N SER A 78 0.02 9.20 15.08
CA SER A 78 1.24 9.84 14.56
C SER A 78 2.51 9.36 15.26
N ASN A 79 2.51 9.29 16.59
CA ASN A 79 3.64 8.72 17.33
C ASN A 79 3.90 7.23 17.00
N ILE A 80 2.83 6.47 16.71
CA ILE A 80 2.94 5.08 16.28
C ILE A 80 3.49 5.02 14.85
N ASN A 81 3.02 5.90 13.97
CA ASN A 81 3.45 6.01 12.59
C ASN A 81 4.95 6.33 12.48
N ASP A 82 5.46 7.30 13.25
CA ASP A 82 6.89 7.63 13.26
C ASP A 82 7.75 6.39 13.59
N LYS A 83 7.26 5.56 14.51
CA LYS A 83 7.93 4.29 14.83
C LYS A 83 7.83 3.28 13.68
N VAL A 84 6.64 3.13 13.10
CA VAL A 84 6.41 2.26 11.93
C VAL A 84 7.34 2.66 10.79
N LYS A 85 7.35 3.93 10.38
CA LYS A 85 8.23 4.48 9.35
C LYS A 85 9.70 4.23 9.65
N SER A 86 10.15 4.51 10.88
CA SER A 86 11.53 4.24 11.27
C SER A 86 11.89 2.76 11.16
N ASP A 87 11.00 1.84 11.54
CA ASP A 87 11.23 0.40 11.46
C ASP A 87 11.30 -0.07 9.98
N LEU A 88 10.44 0.50 9.12
CA LEU A 88 10.39 0.23 7.68
C LEU A 88 11.64 0.79 6.98
N ASP A 89 11.96 2.07 7.16
CA ASP A 89 13.15 2.72 6.58
C ASP A 89 14.43 1.99 6.99
N ALA A 90 14.51 1.51 8.23
CA ALA A 90 15.63 0.70 8.68
C ALA A 90 15.77 -0.60 7.86
N ALA A 91 14.67 -1.24 7.48
CA ALA A 91 14.67 -2.42 6.62
C ALA A 91 15.18 -2.08 5.22
N PHE A 92 14.72 -0.97 4.62
CA PHE A 92 15.14 -0.50 3.29
C PHE A 92 16.56 0.12 3.25
N ASN A 93 17.35 0.01 4.32
CA ASN A 93 18.78 0.34 4.26
C ASN A 93 19.66 -0.86 3.85
N TYR A 94 19.09 -2.05 3.70
CA TYR A 94 19.83 -3.26 3.37
C TYR A 94 19.72 -3.61 1.88
N LYS A 95 20.83 -4.05 1.28
CA LYS A 95 20.92 -4.47 -0.13
C LYS A 95 20.61 -5.96 -0.36
N ASP A 96 19.88 -6.58 0.56
CA ASP A 96 19.56 -8.02 0.53
C ASP A 96 18.07 -8.19 0.79
N GLY A 97 17.33 -8.66 -0.22
CA GLY A 97 15.87 -8.83 -0.15
C GLY A 97 15.42 -9.75 0.98
N ALA A 98 16.13 -10.86 1.22
CA ALA A 98 15.79 -11.76 2.33
C ALA A 98 15.96 -11.08 3.68
N LYS A 99 16.99 -10.24 3.81
CA LYS A 99 17.20 -9.45 5.01
C LYS A 99 16.12 -8.39 5.20
N VAL A 100 15.72 -7.68 4.16
CA VAL A 100 14.61 -6.71 4.22
C VAL A 100 13.33 -7.41 4.70
N MET A 101 12.93 -8.51 4.06
CA MET A 101 11.74 -9.28 4.46
C MET A 101 11.81 -9.73 5.92
N SER A 102 12.98 -10.23 6.37
CA SER A 102 13.16 -10.67 7.77
C SER A 102 13.02 -9.54 8.81
N LEU A 103 13.30 -8.30 8.42
CA LEU A 103 13.17 -7.11 9.27
C LEU A 103 11.75 -6.54 9.26
N LEU A 104 11.02 -6.73 8.16
CA LEU A 104 9.62 -6.33 8.04
C LEU A 104 8.68 -7.29 8.81
N GLU A 105 8.96 -8.60 8.81
CA GLU A 105 8.09 -9.61 9.45
C GLU A 105 7.72 -9.28 10.91
N PRO A 106 8.64 -8.87 11.81
CA PRO A 106 8.29 -8.49 13.18
C PRO A 106 7.29 -7.33 13.27
N ALA A 107 7.34 -6.36 12.35
CA ALA A 107 6.40 -5.24 12.33
C ALA A 107 4.97 -5.72 12.03
N TYR A 108 4.82 -6.60 11.03
CA TYR A 108 3.52 -7.22 10.72
C TYR A 108 3.00 -8.12 11.85
N GLN A 109 3.87 -8.94 12.44
CA GLN A 109 3.49 -9.79 13.59
C GLN A 109 3.05 -8.97 14.80
N ARG A 110 3.64 -7.79 14.99
CA ARG A 110 3.18 -6.84 16.01
C ARG A 110 1.84 -6.23 15.63
N GLY A 111 1.63 -5.86 14.37
CA GLY A 111 0.37 -5.32 13.87
C GLY A 111 -0.84 -6.19 14.16
N LYS A 112 -0.70 -7.52 14.04
CA LYS A 112 -1.74 -8.50 14.38
C LYS A 112 -2.09 -8.55 15.87
N ARG A 113 -1.16 -8.15 16.76
CA ARG A 113 -1.35 -8.16 18.22
C ARG A 113 -1.78 -6.82 18.79
N ASP A 114 -1.34 -5.73 18.17
CA ASP A 114 -1.56 -4.35 18.59
C ASP A 114 -2.33 -3.64 17.47
N LEU A 115 -3.67 -3.73 17.50
CA LEU A 115 -4.54 -3.25 16.42
C LEU A 115 -4.30 -1.78 16.04
N PRO A 116 -4.09 -0.83 16.98
CA PRO A 116 -3.68 0.54 16.64
C PRO A 116 -2.36 0.60 15.86
N TYR A 117 -1.37 -0.24 16.22
CA TYR A 117 -0.13 -0.37 15.46
C TYR A 117 -0.36 -0.95 14.07
N GLY A 118 -1.17 -2.01 13.96
CA GLY A 118 -1.52 -2.62 12.68
C GLY A 118 -2.25 -1.65 11.75
N ARG A 119 -3.18 -0.86 12.28
CA ARG A 119 -3.91 0.16 11.50
C ARG A 119 -2.98 1.26 11.01
N ALA A 120 -2.09 1.74 11.88
CA ALA A 120 -1.05 2.67 11.46
C ALA A 120 -0.19 2.03 10.36
N LEU A 121 0.25 0.78 10.53
CA LEU A 121 1.01 0.07 9.49
C LEU A 121 0.27 0.09 8.15
N ILE A 122 -0.98 -0.38 8.06
CA ILE A 122 -1.74 -0.40 6.79
C ILE A 122 -1.99 1.00 6.21
N ILE A 123 -2.33 1.99 7.03
CA ILE A 123 -2.64 3.34 6.54
C ILE A 123 -1.38 3.99 5.93
N TYR A 124 -0.20 3.76 6.51
CA TYR A 124 1.05 4.44 6.14
C TYR A 124 1.98 3.63 5.25
N SER A 125 1.86 2.30 5.24
CA SER A 125 2.86 1.42 4.65
C SER A 125 2.44 0.84 3.31
N ASP A 126 1.24 1.12 2.81
CA ASP A 126 0.70 0.33 1.71
C ASP A 126 1.22 0.81 0.33
N ASP A 127 0.90 2.04 -0.09
CA ASP A 127 1.20 2.46 -1.47
C ASP A 127 2.68 2.77 -1.69
N ASP A 128 3.27 3.64 -0.86
CA ASP A 128 4.65 4.07 -1.03
C ASP A 128 5.65 2.92 -0.89
N ILE A 129 5.36 1.92 -0.05
CA ILE A 129 6.31 0.83 0.20
C ILE A 129 6.23 -0.24 -0.86
N VAL A 130 5.02 -0.62 -1.30
CA VAL A 130 4.86 -1.57 -2.39
C VAL A 130 5.46 -0.97 -3.67
N ASP A 131 5.26 0.32 -3.93
CA ASP A 131 5.88 1.01 -5.05
C ASP A 131 7.40 1.12 -4.94
N ASN A 132 7.93 1.44 -3.76
CA ASN A 132 9.38 1.45 -3.53
C ASN A 132 9.97 0.05 -3.74
N ALA A 133 9.31 -1.00 -3.25
CA ALA A 133 9.75 -2.39 -3.40
C ALA A 133 9.85 -2.83 -4.86
N LYS A 134 9.01 -2.30 -5.77
CA LYS A 134 9.04 -2.65 -7.20
C LYS A 134 10.37 -2.33 -7.89
N ASN A 135 11.12 -1.36 -7.37
CA ASN A 135 12.34 -0.84 -8.00
C ASN A 135 13.53 -0.71 -7.02
N PHE A 136 13.47 -1.37 -5.86
CA PHE A 136 14.42 -1.13 -4.77
C PHE A 136 15.81 -1.74 -5.01
N PHE A 137 15.85 -2.97 -5.50
CA PHE A 137 17.05 -3.69 -5.89
C PHE A 137 17.31 -3.59 -7.39
N ASP A 138 18.56 -3.86 -7.79
CA ASP A 138 18.92 -4.00 -9.21
C ASP A 138 18.30 -5.26 -9.86
N SER A 139 17.88 -6.23 -9.04
CA SER A 139 17.27 -7.49 -9.48
C SER A 139 15.75 -7.38 -9.53
N SER A 140 15.17 -7.55 -10.72
CA SER A 140 13.72 -7.63 -10.90
C SER A 140 13.09 -8.74 -10.05
N ASP A 141 13.71 -9.93 -10.02
CA ASP A 141 13.22 -11.07 -9.23
C ASP A 141 13.22 -10.79 -7.71
N GLU A 142 14.18 -10.02 -7.21
CA GLU A 142 14.20 -9.63 -5.79
C GLU A 142 13.12 -8.58 -5.47
N ASN A 143 12.91 -7.63 -6.39
CA ASN A 143 11.85 -6.62 -6.28
C ASN A 143 10.46 -7.25 -6.30
N GLU A 144 10.22 -8.15 -7.25
CA GLU A 144 8.96 -8.91 -7.36
C GLU A 144 8.67 -9.65 -6.06
N LYS A 145 9.65 -10.43 -5.55
CA LYS A 145 9.50 -11.16 -4.29
C LYS A 145 9.19 -10.25 -3.10
N LEU A 146 9.90 -9.12 -2.99
CA LEU A 146 9.69 -8.18 -1.91
C LEU A 146 8.30 -7.52 -2.00
N ALA A 147 7.90 -7.06 -3.18
CA ALA A 147 6.61 -6.43 -3.38
C ALA A 147 5.45 -7.40 -3.09
N HIS A 148 5.54 -8.65 -3.55
CA HIS A 148 4.56 -9.69 -3.22
C HIS A 148 4.54 -10.00 -1.72
N PHE A 149 5.70 -10.12 -1.09
CA PHE A 149 5.77 -10.34 0.36
C PHE A 149 5.04 -9.25 1.14
N ILE A 150 5.30 -7.98 0.83
CA ILE A 150 4.68 -6.84 1.52
C ILE A 150 3.17 -6.85 1.33
N LEU A 151 2.72 -7.07 0.09
CA LEU A 151 1.30 -7.06 -0.22
C LEU A 151 0.54 -8.25 0.40
N ASP A 152 1.16 -9.45 0.43
CA ASP A 152 0.60 -10.60 1.14
C ASP A 152 0.44 -10.32 2.63
N LYS A 153 1.42 -9.65 3.24
CA LYS A 153 1.34 -9.24 4.65
C LYS A 153 0.30 -8.15 4.89
N ASN A 154 0.14 -7.22 3.95
CA ASN A 154 -0.92 -6.21 4.01
C ASN A 154 -2.31 -6.86 3.92
N ILE A 155 -2.51 -7.85 3.05
CA ILE A 155 -3.76 -8.62 2.95
C ILE A 155 -4.03 -9.36 4.25
N GLU A 156 -3.07 -10.17 4.74
CA GLU A 156 -3.22 -10.94 5.98
C GLU A 156 -3.58 -10.04 7.18
N LEU A 157 -2.94 -8.89 7.30
CA LEU A 157 -3.21 -7.95 8.38
C LEU A 157 -4.56 -7.25 8.20
N SER A 158 -4.91 -6.89 6.97
CA SER A 158 -6.17 -6.19 6.65
C SER A 158 -7.40 -7.06 6.88
N GLU A 159 -7.30 -8.37 6.66
CA GLU A 159 -8.36 -9.34 6.99
C GLU A 159 -8.75 -9.32 8.48
N GLU A 160 -7.86 -8.84 9.37
CA GLU A 160 -8.14 -8.71 10.80
C GLU A 160 -8.65 -7.32 11.21
N ILE A 161 -8.30 -6.26 10.47
CA ILE A 161 -8.39 -4.87 10.98
C ILE A 161 -9.06 -3.84 10.06
N MET A 162 -9.26 -4.17 8.77
CA MET A 162 -9.83 -3.30 7.74
C MET A 162 -11.19 -3.86 7.24
N SER A 163 -11.84 -3.15 6.31
CA SER A 163 -13.07 -3.62 5.67
C SER A 163 -12.82 -4.70 4.61
N ASP A 164 -13.84 -5.52 4.33
CA ASP A 164 -13.78 -6.53 3.26
C ASP A 164 -13.46 -5.90 1.89
N ASP A 165 -14.02 -4.72 1.61
CA ASP A 165 -13.75 -3.95 0.39
C ASP A 165 -12.25 -3.58 0.27
N PHE A 166 -11.60 -3.23 1.38
CA PHE A 166 -10.17 -2.94 1.38
C PHE A 166 -9.33 -4.19 1.13
N VAL A 167 -9.74 -5.33 1.69
CA VAL A 167 -9.09 -6.63 1.43
C VAL A 167 -9.24 -7.03 -0.04
N GLU A 168 -10.43 -6.86 -0.64
CA GLU A 168 -10.64 -7.12 -2.07
C GLU A 168 -9.77 -6.21 -2.94
N LEU A 169 -9.65 -4.93 -2.57
CA LEU A 169 -8.79 -3.97 -3.26
C LEU A 169 -7.31 -4.38 -3.23
N LEU A 170 -6.80 -4.85 -2.09
CA LEU A 170 -5.42 -5.35 -2.00
C LEU A 170 -5.19 -6.62 -2.84
N LYS A 171 -6.21 -7.47 -2.97
CA LYS A 171 -6.17 -8.63 -3.87
C LYS A 171 -6.10 -8.18 -5.33
N LEU A 172 -6.79 -7.10 -5.71
CA LEU A 172 -6.66 -6.50 -7.04
C LEU A 172 -5.29 -5.87 -7.27
N ASP A 173 -4.73 -5.19 -6.27
CA ASP A 173 -3.37 -4.66 -6.35
C ASP A 173 -2.35 -5.80 -6.56
N LYS A 174 -2.61 -6.98 -5.98
CA LYS A 174 -1.77 -8.17 -6.19
C LYS A 174 -1.85 -8.69 -7.62
N GLU A 175 -3.06 -8.75 -8.18
CA GLU A 175 -3.24 -9.12 -9.58
C GLU A 175 -2.61 -8.11 -10.55
N TYR A 176 -2.63 -6.82 -10.19
CA TYR A 176 -1.92 -5.78 -10.92
C TYR A 176 -0.40 -5.96 -10.83
N LEU A 177 0.12 -6.28 -9.64
CA LEU A 177 1.53 -6.56 -9.42
C LEU A 177 2.01 -7.75 -10.28
N ASP A 178 1.23 -8.83 -10.32
CA ASP A 178 1.49 -9.96 -11.22
C ASP A 178 1.54 -9.49 -12.69
N ALA A 179 0.63 -8.61 -13.11
CA ALA A 179 0.59 -8.08 -14.48
C ALA A 179 1.75 -7.14 -14.81
N TYR A 180 2.33 -6.49 -13.79
CA TYR A 180 3.44 -5.54 -13.91
C TYR A 180 4.78 -6.26 -14.11
N PHE A 181 5.02 -7.36 -13.38
CA PHE A 181 6.27 -8.13 -13.49
C PHE A 181 6.28 -9.18 -14.61
N ASN A 182 5.12 -9.57 -15.13
CA ASN A 182 4.97 -10.43 -16.32
C ASN A 182 5.20 -9.67 -17.65
#